data_AF-A0A8J5C7T7-F1
#
_entry.id   AF-A0A8J5C7T7-F1
#
_cell.length_a   1.000
_cell.length_b   1.000
_cell.length_c   1.000
_cell.angle_alpha   90.00
_cell.angle_beta   90.00
_cell.angle_gamma   90.00
#
_symmetry.space_group_name_H-M   'P 1'
#
loop_
_entity.id
_entity.type
_entity.pdbx_description
1 polymer ?
#
loop_
_entity_poly.entity_id
_entity_poly.type
_entity_poly.pdbx_seq_one_letter_code
_entity_poly.pdbx_strand_id
1 'polypeptide(L)'
;MAKRQKTAFPPNFVHSLDGSHMMMTAVACRRAGLNFAGVHDSYWTHACNVDQMNVILREKFVELYQKPILENVIPISICLYTNVRIALM
;
A
#
# COMPACT_ATOMS: atom_id res chain seq x y z
N MET A 1 -24.34 9.61 6.02
CA MET A 1 -23.30 8.56 5.88
C MET A 1 -22.58 8.60 4.53
N ALA A 2 -23.29 8.70 3.40
CA ALA A 2 -22.68 8.69 2.06
C ALA A 2 -21.58 9.75 1.81
N LYS A 3 -21.73 10.98 2.34
CA LYS A 3 -20.73 12.05 2.20
C LYS A 3 -19.38 11.68 2.83
N ARG A 4 -19.39 11.07 4.03
CA ARG A 4 -18.16 10.66 4.73
C ARG A 4 -17.43 9.54 3.97
N GLN A 5 -18.17 8.60 3.37
CA GLN A 5 -17.59 7.52 2.58
C GLN A 5 -16.91 8.05 1.30
N LYS A 6 -17.55 8.98 0.58
CA LYS A 6 -16.97 9.62 -0.61
C LYS A 6 -15.65 10.35 -0.31
N THR A 7 -15.58 11.06 0.81
CA THR A 7 -14.37 11.79 1.21
C THR A 7 -13.31 10.91 1.88
N ALA A 8 -13.71 9.76 2.44
CA ALA A 8 -12.79 8.84 3.11
C ALA A 8 -12.07 7.90 2.14
N PHE A 9 -12.61 7.68 0.93
CA PHE A 9 -11.97 6.78 -0.03
C PHE A 9 -10.55 7.21 -0.43
N PRO A 10 -10.30 8.45 -0.90
CA PRO A 10 -8.95 8.85 -1.31
C PRO A 10 -7.87 8.67 -0.23
N PRO A 11 -8.03 9.15 1.03
CA PRO A 11 -7.00 8.98 2.05
C PRO A 11 -6.83 7.51 2.47
N ASN A 12 -7.92 6.75 2.60
CA ASN A 12 -7.84 5.33 2.98
C ASN A 12 -7.15 4.49 1.90
N PHE A 13 -7.36 4.83 0.63
CA PHE A 13 -6.70 4.15 -0.47
C PHE A 13 -5.18 4.37 -0.42
N VAL A 14 -4.72 5.62 -0.28
CA VAL A 14 -3.29 5.93 -0.15
C VAL A 14 -2.68 5.24 1.08
N HIS A 15 -3.34 5.32 2.24
CA HIS A 15 -2.86 4.64 3.46
C HIS A 15 -2.77 3.12 3.30
N SER A 16 -3.66 2.51 2.50
CA SER A 16 -3.56 1.08 2.19
C SER A 16 -2.33 0.74 1.35
N LEU A 17 -1.90 1.65 0.47
CA LEU A 17 -0.67 1.49 -0.32
C LEU A 17 0.58 1.70 0.55
N ASP A 18 0.56 2.67 1.46
CA ASP A 18 1.65 2.89 2.42
C ASP A 18 1.86 1.65 3.30
N GLY A 19 0.76 1.07 3.82
CA GLY A 19 0.80 -0.17 4.59
C GLY A 19 1.29 -1.37 3.76
N SER A 20 0.88 -1.46 2.49
CA SER A 20 1.34 -2.50 1.58
C SER A 20 2.84 -2.38 1.31
N HIS A 21 3.32 -1.17 1.03
CA HIS A 21 4.73 -0.90 0.79
C HIS A 21 5.60 -1.20 2.02
N MET A 22 5.14 -0.81 3.21
CA MET A 22 5.81 -1.12 4.47
C MET A 22 5.95 -2.63 4.67
N MET A 23 4.87 -3.39 4.46
CA MET A 23 4.91 -4.85 4.64
C MET A 23 5.78 -5.55 3.58
N MET A 24 5.71 -5.12 2.33
CA MET A 24 6.59 -5.62 1.25
C MET A 24 8.07 -5.41 1.59
N THR A 25 8.41 -4.23 2.10
CA THR A 25 9.76 -3.87 2.55
C THR A 25 10.17 -4.70 3.75
N ALA A 26 9.32 -4.85 4.77
CA ALA A 26 9.59 -5.66 5.96
C ALA A 26 9.90 -7.12 5.62
N VAL A 27 9.11 -7.72 4.72
CA VAL A 27 9.32 -9.10 4.26
C VAL A 27 10.65 -9.23 3.49
N ALA A 28 10.97 -8.26 2.63
CA ALA A 28 12.21 -8.27 1.88
C ALA A 28 13.44 -8.07 2.78
N CYS A 29 13.39 -7.15 3.73
CA CYS A 29 14.41 -6.96 4.76
C CYS A 29 14.63 -8.25 5.56
N ARG A 30 13.56 -8.92 6.00
CA ARG A 30 13.66 -10.21 6.72
C ARG A 30 14.35 -11.28 5.88
N ARG A 31 14.04 -11.37 4.57
CA ARG A 31 14.70 -12.32 3.65
C ARG A 31 16.17 -12.00 3.42
N ALA A 32 16.54 -10.71 3.48
CA ALA A 32 17.91 -10.24 3.35
C ALA A 32 18.69 -10.30 4.69
N GLY A 33 18.08 -10.78 5.78
CA GLY A 33 18.72 -10.87 7.10
C GLY A 33 18.76 -9.56 7.89
N LEU A 34 17.97 -8.55 7.49
CA LEU A 34 17.92 -7.25 8.15
C LEU A 34 16.81 -7.24 9.22
N ASN A 35 17.14 -6.67 10.38
CA ASN A 35 16.14 -6.27 11.35
C ASN A 35 15.41 -5.03 10.84
N PHE A 36 14.08 -5.06 10.82
CA PHE A 36 13.23 -3.99 10.34
C PHE A 36 12.21 -3.59 11.40
N ALA A 37 12.05 -2.30 11.63
CA ALA A 37 10.94 -1.74 12.39
C ALA A 37 10.32 -0.59 11.59
N GLY A 38 8.99 -0.57 11.47
CA GLY A 38 8.25 0.46 10.76
C GLY A 38 7.29 1.17 11.70
N VAL A 39 7.30 2.50 11.68
CA VAL A 39 6.31 3.37 12.32
C VAL A 39 5.74 4.27 11.23
N HIS A 40 4.57 3.88 10.71
CA HIS A 40 3.95 4.56 9.57
C HIS A 40 4.89 4.65 8.34
N ASP A 41 5.36 5.85 8.02
CA ASP A 41 6.26 6.19 6.91
C ASP A 41 7.75 6.15 7.29
N SER A 42 8.05 5.90 8.57
CA SER A 42 9.41 5.89 9.10
C SER A 42 9.91 4.46 9.29
N TYR A 43 11.02 4.12 8.64
CA TYR A 43 11.60 2.77 8.65
C TYR A 43 12.97 2.75 9.33
N TRP A 44 13.18 1.81 10.25
CA TRP A 44 14.38 1.69 11.07
C TRP A 44 15.03 0.32 10.89
N THR A 45 16.36 0.31 10.96
CA THR A 45 17.22 -0.88 11.00
C THR A 45 18.49 -0.55 11.77
N HIS A 46 19.41 -1.50 11.93
CA HIS A 46 20.73 -1.22 12.48
C HIS A 46 21.54 -0.31 11.54
N ALA A 47 22.34 0.61 12.09
CA ALA A 47 23.06 1.61 11.31
C ALA A 47 23.91 1.03 10.17
N CYS A 48 24.54 -0.13 10.37
CA CYS A 48 25.32 -0.83 9.34
C CYS A 48 24.50 -1.32 8.14
N ASN A 49 23.18 -1.47 8.29
CA ASN A 49 22.28 -2.02 7.28
C ASN A 49 21.48 -0.95 6.53
N VAL A 50 21.64 0.33 6.88
CA VAL A 50 20.83 1.43 6.33
C VAL A 50 20.95 1.52 4.81
N ASP A 51 22.15 1.37 4.26
CA ASP A 51 22.37 1.43 2.81
C ASP A 51 21.67 0.29 2.08
N GLN A 52 21.75 -0.93 2.62
CA GLN A 52 21.07 -2.09 2.05
C GLN A 52 19.55 -1.97 2.16
N MET A 53 19.04 -1.50 3.31
CA MET A 53 17.61 -1.24 3.49
C MET A 53 17.10 -0.19 2.50
N ASN A 54 17.90 0.84 2.23
CA ASN A 54 17.59 1.90 1.27
C ASN A 54 17.40 1.38 -0.16
N VAL A 55 18.20 0.39 -0.58
CA VAL A 55 18.05 -0.27 -1.87
C VAL A 55 16.73 -1.04 -1.91
N ILE A 56 16.49 -1.91 -0.91
CA ILE A 56 15.28 -2.73 -0.80
C ILE A 56 14.01 -1.86 -0.82
N LEU A 57 14.03 -0.75 -0.07
CA LEU A 57 12.91 0.20 0.01
C LEU A 57 12.55 0.73 -1.38
N ARG A 58 13.53 1.22 -2.15
CA ARG A 58 13.29 1.75 -3.51
C ARG A 58 12.83 0.67 -4.48
N GLU A 59 13.40 -0.53 -4.40
CA GLU A 59 12.97 -1.66 -5.22
C GLU A 59 11.50 -2.02 -4.97
N LYS A 60 11.09 -2.11 -3.70
CA LYS A 60 9.70 -2.44 -3.35
C LYS A 60 8.73 -1.31 -3.67
N PHE A 61 9.20 -0.07 -3.68
CA PHE A 61 8.40 1.07 -4.12
C PHE A 61 8.09 0.95 -5.62
N VAL A 62 9.13 0.74 -6.43
CA VAL A 62 8.99 0.55 -7.88
C VAL A 62 8.12 -0.67 -8.18
N GLU A 63 8.35 -1.81 -7.51
CA GLU A 63 7.55 -3.03 -7.71
C GLU A 63 6.06 -2.82 -7.42
N LEU A 64 5.72 -2.05 -6.38
CA LEU A 64 4.34 -1.76 -6.03
C LEU A 64 3.70 -0.86 -7.11
N TYR A 65 4.33 0.26 -7.43
CA TYR A 65 3.76 1.31 -8.29
C TYR A 65 3.90 1.04 -9.80
N GLN A 66 4.69 0.04 -10.21
CA GLN A 66 4.70 -0.44 -11.59
C GLN A 66 3.38 -1.12 -12.00
N LYS A 67 2.57 -1.54 -11.03
CA LYS A 67 1.27 -2.17 -11.31
C LYS A 67 0.24 -1.09 -11.65
N PRO A 68 -0.74 -1.40 -12.51
CA PRO A 68 -1.87 -0.51 -12.78
C PRO A 68 -2.88 -0.53 -11.62
N ILE A 69 -2.46 -0.10 -10.42
CA ILE A 69 -3.20 -0.29 -9.17
C ILE A 69 -4.60 0.35 -9.26
N LEU A 70 -4.68 1.59 -9.76
CA LEU A 70 -5.94 2.32 -9.85
C LEU A 70 -6.91 1.66 -10.84
N GLU A 71 -6.41 1.20 -11.98
CA GLU A 71 -7.19 0.50 -13.00
C GLU A 71 -7.70 -0.84 -12.48
N ASN A 72 -6.96 -1.52 -11.61
CA ASN A 72 -7.38 -2.78 -10.98
C ASN A 72 -8.52 -2.59 -9.95
N VAL A 73 -8.68 -1.40 -9.37
CA VAL A 73 -9.75 -1.12 -8.39
C VAL A 73 -11.13 -1.04 -9.06
N ILE A 74 -11.19 -0.58 -10.32
CA ILE A 74 -12.43 -0.41 -11.09
C ILE A 74 -13.18 -1.75 -11.32
N PRO A 75 -12.56 -2.79 -11.91
CA PRO A 75 -13.24 -4.07 -12.16
C PRO A 75 -13.60 -4.80 -10.87
N ILE A 76 -12.79 -4.69 -9.80
CA ILE A 76 -13.14 -5.24 -8.48
C ILE A 76 -14.40 -4.58 -7.93
N SER A 77 -14.51 -3.26 -8.04
CA SER A 77 -15.68 -2.51 -7.59
C SER A 77 -16.92 -2.93 -8.40
N ILE A 78 -16.80 -3.09 -9.72
CA ILE A 78 -17.90 -3.56 -10.56
C ILE A 78 -18.36 -4.95 -10.12
N CYS A 79 -17.44 -5.91 -9.98
CA CYS A 79 -17.75 -7.28 -9.57
C CYS A 79 -18.46 -7.35 -8.20
N LEU A 80 -17.95 -6.61 -7.21
CA LEU A 80 -18.51 -6.61 -5.85
C LEU A 80 -19.86 -5.90 -5.74
N TYR A 81 -20.16 -4.94 -6.62
CA TYR A 81 -21.38 -4.13 -6.56
C TYR A 81 -22.36 -4.39 -7.71
N THR A 82 -22.15 -5.42 -8.54
CA THR A 82 -23.00 -5.75 -9.71
C THR A 82 -24.50 -5.89 -9.38
N ASN A 83 -24.85 -6.30 -8.15
CA ASN A 83 -26.23 -6.46 -7.70
C ASN A 83 -26.74 -5.32 -6.79
N VAL A 84 -25.97 -4.25 -6.61
CA VAL A 84 -26.43 -3.08 -5.87
C VAL A 84 -27.23 -2.19 -6.81
N ARG A 85 -28.57 -2.26 -6.71
CA ARG A 85 -29.45 -1.24 -7.29
C ARG A 85 -29.14 0.09 -6.61
N ILE A 86 -28.34 0.93 -7.26
CA ILE A 86 -28.30 2.35 -6.95
C ILE A 86 -29.66 2.88 -7.37
N ALA A 87 -30.57 3.07 -6.41
CA ALA A 87 -31.74 3.90 -6.63
C ALA A 87 -31.21 5.30 -6.98
N LEU A 88 -31.17 5.60 -8.28
CA LEU A 88 -31.02 6.95 -8.78
C LEU A 88 -32.20 7.74 -8.23
N MET A 89 -31.90 8.63 -7.29
CA MET A 89 -32.80 9.68 -6.83
C MET A 89 -32.66 10.88 -7.75
#